data_AF-A0A0B8RZW9-F1
#
_entry.id   AF-A0A0B8RZW9-F1
#
_cell.length_a   1.000
_cell.length_b   1.000
_cell.length_c   1.000
_cell.angle_alpha   90.00
_cell.angle_beta   90.00
_cell.angle_gamma   90.00
#
_symmetry.space_group_name_H-M   'P 1'
#
loop_
_entity.id
_entity.type
_entity.pdbx_description
1 polymer ?
#
loop_
_entity_poly.entity_id
_entity_poly.type
_entity_poly.pdbx_seq_one_letter_code
_entity_poly.pdbx_strand_id
1 'polypeptide(L)'
;MKTLLLALAVVAFVCLGSANQQGRGRKPPLDLHSRYCFQCTPENRLDKCPQAKRCTGMRTMCYTLYKRDENGEKWAVKGCDYSCPTAGPDERLKCCYYNKCNEY
;
A
#
# COMPACT_ATOMS: atom_id res chain seq x y z
N MET A 1 -62.68 -43.14 0.85
CA MET A 1 -62.67 -41.69 0.55
C MET A 1 -61.48 -41.08 1.28
N LYS A 2 -60.56 -40.47 0.52
CA LYS A 2 -59.34 -39.82 1.01
C LYS A 2 -59.66 -38.37 1.32
N THR A 3 -59.46 -37.95 2.56
CA THR A 3 -59.42 -36.53 2.92
C THR A 3 -58.11 -36.25 3.65
N LEU A 4 -57.17 -35.72 2.86
CA LEU A 4 -55.93 -35.08 3.28
C LEU A 4 -56.27 -33.70 3.86
N LEU A 5 -55.94 -33.44 5.13
CA LEU A 5 -55.87 -32.10 5.75
C LEU A 5 -54.96 -32.23 6.98
N LEU A 6 -54.08 -31.31 7.35
CA LEU A 6 -53.48 -30.14 6.73
C LEU A 6 -52.24 -29.83 7.60
N ALA A 7 -51.14 -29.42 6.96
CA ALA A 7 -49.90 -29.05 7.64
C ALA A 7 -50.08 -27.81 8.53
N LEU A 8 -49.44 -27.82 9.71
CA LEU A 8 -49.19 -26.64 10.53
C LEU A 8 -47.75 -26.71 11.05
N ALA A 9 -46.81 -26.31 10.19
CA ALA A 9 -45.44 -26.04 10.60
C ALA A 9 -45.40 -24.64 11.21
N VAL A 10 -45.30 -24.59 12.54
CA VAL A 10 -45.10 -23.35 13.30
C VAL A 10 -43.65 -22.91 13.10
N VAL A 11 -43.42 -21.98 12.17
CA VAL A 11 -42.11 -21.31 12.05
C VAL A 11 -42.14 -20.08 12.96
N ALA A 12 -41.64 -20.25 14.18
CA ALA A 12 -41.33 -19.14 15.07
C ALA A 12 -40.18 -18.33 14.46
N PHE A 13 -40.50 -17.15 13.92
CA PHE A 13 -39.51 -16.13 13.55
C PHE A 13 -38.94 -15.52 14.83
N VAL A 14 -37.92 -16.17 15.39
CA VAL A 14 -37.07 -15.62 16.44
C VAL A 14 -36.05 -14.67 15.81
N CYS A 15 -36.31 -13.38 16.00
CA CYS A 15 -35.38 -12.29 16.30
C CYS A 15 -33.98 -12.29 15.65
N LEU A 16 -33.66 -11.22 14.92
CA LEU A 16 -32.81 -10.14 15.46
C LEU A 16 -32.78 -8.96 14.48
N GLY A 17 -33.35 -7.85 14.95
CA GLY A 17 -33.39 -6.59 14.25
C GLY A 17 -32.01 -6.10 13.84
N SER A 18 -31.97 -5.55 12.63
CA SER A 18 -30.82 -4.86 12.05
C SER A 18 -30.44 -3.66 12.92
N ALA A 19 -29.47 -3.86 13.80
CA ALA A 19 -28.82 -2.80 14.55
C ALA A 19 -27.36 -2.70 14.08
N ASN A 20 -27.10 -1.78 13.17
CA ASN A 20 -25.95 -0.87 13.26
C ASN A 20 -26.09 0.21 12.19
N GLN A 21 -26.56 1.40 12.59
CA GLN A 21 -25.66 2.50 12.97
C GLN A 21 -24.82 2.94 11.77
N GLN A 22 -25.38 3.88 11.02
CA GLN A 22 -24.75 5.15 10.66
C GLN A 22 -23.25 5.27 10.98
N GLY A 23 -22.44 4.57 10.20
CA GLY A 23 -21.07 4.97 9.95
C GLY A 23 -21.03 5.63 8.58
N ARG A 24 -21.10 6.96 8.54
CA ARG A 24 -20.32 7.71 7.54
C ARG A 24 -18.86 7.33 7.81
N GLY A 25 -18.46 6.14 7.37
CA GLY A 25 -17.07 5.78 7.28
C GLY A 25 -16.51 6.79 6.31
N ARG A 26 -15.80 7.79 6.86
CA ARG A 26 -14.97 8.72 6.10
C ARG A 26 -14.42 7.92 4.94
N LYS A 27 -14.79 8.28 3.70
CA LYS A 27 -13.93 7.92 2.56
C LYS A 27 -12.53 8.25 3.06
N PRO A 28 -11.58 7.30 3.11
CA PRO A 28 -10.18 7.64 3.33
C PRO A 28 -9.91 8.83 2.41
N PRO A 29 -9.23 9.90 2.86
CA PRO A 29 -8.95 11.04 2.00
C PRO A 29 -8.48 10.47 0.68
N LEU A 30 -9.21 10.85 -0.38
CA LEU A 30 -9.09 10.28 -1.71
C LEU A 30 -7.60 10.09 -1.98
N ASP A 31 -7.18 8.83 -2.01
CA ASP A 31 -5.79 8.39 -2.04
C ASP A 31 -5.24 8.59 -3.46
N LEU A 32 -5.51 9.79 -3.99
CA LEU A 32 -5.47 10.20 -5.39
C LEU A 32 -4.04 10.13 -5.93
N HIS A 33 -3.06 10.02 -5.04
CA HIS A 33 -1.64 9.90 -5.35
C HIS A 33 -0.98 8.74 -4.61
N SER A 34 -1.69 7.62 -4.45
CA SER A 34 -1.12 6.39 -3.91
C SER A 34 0.04 5.92 -4.79
N ARG A 35 1.27 6.24 -4.38
CA ARG A 35 2.49 5.84 -5.08
C ARG A 35 3.01 4.53 -4.49
N TYR A 36 3.43 3.61 -5.35
CA TYR A 36 4.11 2.39 -4.95
C TYR A 36 5.58 2.48 -5.35
N CYS A 37 6.48 2.34 -4.40
CA CYS A 37 7.93 2.38 -4.61
C CYS A 37 8.60 1.22 -3.89
N PHE A 38 9.76 0.81 -4.39
CA PHE A 38 10.66 -0.04 -3.62
C PHE A 38 11.21 0.77 -2.45
N GLN A 39 11.14 0.18 -1.25
CA GLN A 39 11.49 0.82 0.02
C GLN A 39 12.42 -0.09 0.80
N CYS A 40 13.72 -0.01 0.50
CA CYS A 40 14.71 -0.98 0.96
C CYS A 40 16.14 -0.45 0.85
N THR A 41 17.07 -1.18 1.45
CA THR A 41 18.53 -0.99 1.44
C THR A 41 19.20 -2.30 1.02
N PRO A 42 20.51 -2.31 0.68
CA PRO A 42 21.23 -3.53 0.36
C PRO A 42 21.13 -4.60 1.45
N GLU A 43 21.12 -4.21 2.72
CA GLU A 43 21.08 -5.12 3.88
C GLU A 43 19.75 -5.86 4.01
N ASN A 44 18.64 -5.22 3.59
CA ASN A 44 17.29 -5.80 3.63
C ASN A 44 16.73 -6.06 2.22
N ARG A 45 17.63 -6.30 1.26
CA ARG A 45 17.26 -6.51 -0.13
C ARG A 45 16.34 -7.71 -0.31
N LEU A 46 16.61 -8.80 0.41
CA LEU A 46 15.89 -10.06 0.23
C LEU A 46 14.48 -10.03 0.82
N ASP A 47 14.24 -9.25 1.89
CA ASP A 47 12.96 -9.16 2.58
C ASP A 47 12.12 -7.95 2.16
N LYS A 48 12.74 -6.80 1.84
CA LYS A 48 12.01 -5.56 1.51
C LYS A 48 12.06 -5.14 0.05
N CYS A 49 13.11 -5.47 -0.71
CA CYS A 49 13.16 -5.15 -2.14
C CYS A 49 12.37 -6.07 -3.09
N PRO A 50 11.82 -7.25 -2.74
CA PRO A 50 11.08 -8.04 -3.74
C PRO A 50 9.76 -7.39 -4.18
N GLN A 51 9.18 -6.52 -3.35
CA GLN A 51 7.89 -5.91 -3.63
C GLN A 51 7.89 -4.42 -3.30
N ALA A 52 7.39 -3.62 -4.25
CA ALA A 52 7.10 -2.22 -4.00
C ALA A 52 5.98 -2.06 -2.96
N LYS A 53 6.16 -1.15 -2.01
CA LYS A 53 5.20 -0.84 -0.96
C LYS A 53 4.54 0.50 -1.24
N ARG A 54 3.29 0.63 -0.77
CA ARG A 54 2.56 1.90 -0.81
C ARG A 54 3.32 2.96 -0.01
N CYS A 55 3.52 4.12 -0.60
CA CYS A 55 4.05 5.30 0.07
C CYS A 55 2.98 5.86 1.02
N THR A 56 3.41 6.23 2.22
CA THR A 56 2.51 6.73 3.26
C THR A 56 2.51 8.26 3.31
N GLY A 57 1.42 8.84 3.82
CA GLY A 57 1.27 10.28 3.95
C GLY A 57 1.22 11.00 2.60
N MET A 58 1.93 12.12 2.49
CA MET A 58 1.99 12.94 1.27
C MET A 58 3.12 12.51 0.31
N ARG A 59 3.78 11.37 0.51
CA ARG A 59 4.91 10.97 -0.33
C ARG A 59 4.46 10.50 -1.72
N THR A 60 4.59 11.38 -2.70
CA THR A 60 4.07 11.18 -4.06
C THR A 60 5.10 10.68 -5.07
N MET A 61 6.35 10.47 -4.66
CA MET A 61 7.44 10.11 -5.58
C MET A 61 8.36 9.00 -5.05
N CYS A 62 9.08 8.34 -5.96
CA CYS A 62 10.09 7.34 -5.62
C CYS A 62 11.50 7.87 -5.86
N TYR A 63 12.44 7.51 -5.00
CA TYR A 63 13.86 7.80 -5.23
C TYR A 63 14.74 6.55 -5.10
N THR A 64 15.90 6.63 -5.73
CA THR A 64 17.06 5.76 -5.49
C THR A 64 18.26 6.67 -5.19
N LEU A 65 18.86 6.48 -4.02
CA LEU A 65 20.14 7.07 -3.63
C LEU A 65 21.25 6.12 -4.03
N TYR A 66 22.26 6.65 -4.71
CA TYR A 66 23.49 5.95 -5.05
C TYR A 66 24.65 6.59 -4.29
N LYS A 67 25.59 5.76 -3.86
CA LYS A 67 26.84 6.17 -3.21
C LYS A 67 28.00 5.66 -4.04
N ARG A 68 29.05 6.47 -4.12
CA ARG A 68 30.31 6.07 -4.73
C ARG A 68 31.23 5.48 -3.66
N ASP A 69 31.74 4.27 -3.92
CA ASP A 69 32.79 3.63 -3.15
C ASP A 69 34.03 3.39 -4.04
N GLU A 70 35.08 2.82 -3.45
CA GLU A 70 36.34 2.48 -4.13
C GLU A 70 36.15 1.55 -5.35
N ASN A 71 35.04 0.79 -5.37
CA ASN A 71 34.67 -0.17 -6.40
C ASN A 71 33.59 0.38 -7.35
N GLY A 72 33.28 1.68 -7.29
CA GLY A 72 32.33 2.36 -8.18
C GLY A 72 31.03 2.79 -7.52
N GLU A 73 30.04 3.13 -8.34
CA GLU A 73 28.74 3.59 -7.85
C GLU A 73 27.79 2.42 -7.60
N LYS A 74 27.17 2.39 -6.41
CA LYS A 74 26.14 1.41 -6.04
C LYS A 74 24.95 2.10 -5.43
N TRP A 75 23.75 1.52 -5.60
CA TRP A 75 22.57 2.03 -4.90
C TRP A 75 22.68 1.70 -3.40
N ALA A 76 22.32 2.66 -2.57
CA ALA A 76 22.36 2.58 -1.11
C ALA A 76 20.95 2.55 -0.49
N VAL A 77 20.00 3.27 -1.08
CA VAL A 77 18.62 3.35 -0.57
C VAL A 77 17.64 3.48 -1.72
N LYS A 78 16.51 2.77 -1.64
CA LYS A 78 15.31 3.01 -2.44
C LYS A 78 14.19 3.44 -1.50
N GLY A 79 13.42 4.46 -1.86
CA GLY A 79 12.39 4.98 -0.95
C GLY A 79 11.30 5.82 -1.61
N CYS A 80 10.38 6.29 -0.76
CA CYS A 80 9.35 7.27 -1.11
C CYS A 80 9.69 8.62 -0.50
N ASP A 81 9.40 9.71 -1.20
CA ASP A 81 9.48 11.06 -0.66
C ASP A 81 8.37 11.97 -1.21
N TYR A 82 8.19 13.14 -0.61
CA TYR A 82 7.31 14.20 -1.11
C TYR A 82 7.96 14.92 -2.30
N SER A 83 9.23 15.29 -2.16
CA SER A 83 10.05 15.95 -3.17
C SER A 83 11.38 15.22 -3.35
N CYS A 84 12.03 15.40 -4.50
CA CYS A 84 13.32 14.74 -4.75
C CYS A 84 14.33 15.20 -3.70
N PRO A 85 14.97 14.30 -2.94
CA PRO A 85 15.94 14.70 -1.93
C PRO A 85 17.13 15.43 -2.58
N THR A 86 17.94 16.10 -1.76
CA THR A 86 19.21 16.68 -2.21
C THR A 86 20.32 15.67 -1.97
N ALA A 87 21.15 15.42 -2.99
CA ALA A 87 22.26 14.48 -2.87
C ALA A 87 23.43 15.15 -2.12
N GLY A 88 24.11 14.39 -1.26
CA GLY A 88 25.39 14.80 -0.68
C GLY A 88 26.54 14.82 -1.70
N PRO A 89 27.75 15.25 -1.27
CA PRO A 89 28.92 15.42 -2.14
C PRO A 89 29.34 14.17 -2.94
N ASP A 90 29.17 12.98 -2.35
CA ASP A 90 29.53 11.68 -2.95
C ASP A 90 28.31 10.81 -3.27
N GLU A 91 27.15 11.45 -3.39
CA GLU A 91 25.88 10.79 -3.64
C GLU A 91 25.29 11.22 -4.98
N ARG A 92 24.54 10.31 -5.59
CA ARG A 92 23.69 10.60 -6.75
C ARG A 92 22.27 10.21 -6.44
N LEU A 93 21.31 11.06 -6.79
CA LEU A 93 19.89 10.75 -6.65
C LEU A 93 19.24 10.56 -8.01
N LYS A 94 18.39 9.54 -8.10
CA LYS A 94 17.45 9.34 -9.21
C LYS A 94 16.04 9.38 -8.65
N CYS A 95 15.21 10.23 -9.23
CA CYS A 95 13.87 10.54 -8.76
C CYS A 95 12.86 10.29 -9.88
N CYS A 96 11.69 9.73 -9.55
CA CYS A 96 10.66 9.41 -10.54
C CYS A 96 9.25 9.41 -9.93
N TYR A 97 8.24 9.65 -10.77
CA TYR A 97 6.86 9.96 -10.35
C TYR A 97 5.84 8.94 -10.83
N TYR A 98 6.23 7.71 -11.19
CA TYR A 98 5.33 6.63 -11.60
C TYR A 98 5.50 5.38 -10.72
N ASN A 99 4.52 4.48 -10.70
CA ASN A 99 4.56 3.30 -9.84
C ASN A 99 5.77 2.41 -10.19
N LYS A 100 6.46 1.92 -9.15
CA LYS A 100 7.58 0.96 -9.24
C LYS A 100 8.79 1.47 -10.03
N CYS A 101 8.87 2.76 -10.30
CA CYS A 101 9.89 3.35 -11.17
C CYS A 101 11.34 3.22 -10.65
N ASN A 102 11.50 2.92 -9.36
CA ASN A 102 12.79 2.73 -8.72
C ASN A 102 13.16 1.25 -8.50
N GLU A 103 12.62 0.33 -9.33
CA GLU A 103 12.94 -1.10 -9.27
C GLU A 103 14.44 -1.39 -9.41
N TYR A 104 15.05 -0.81 -10.45
CA TYR A 104 16.46 -1.01 -10.81
C TYR A 104 17.34 0.14 -10.31
#